data_AF-A0A838PKK7-F1
#
_entry.id   AF-A0A838PKK7-F1
#
_cell.length_a   1.000
_cell.length_b   1.000
_cell.length_c   1.000
_cell.angle_alpha   90.00
_cell.angle_beta   90.00
_cell.angle_gamma   90.00
#
_symmetry.space_group_name_H-M   'P 1'
#
loop_
_entity.id
_entity.type
_entity.pdbx_description
1 polymer ?
#
loop_
_entity_poly.entity_id
_entity_poly.type
_entity_poly.pdbx_seq_one_letter_code
_entity_poly.pdbx_strand_id
1 'polypeptide(L)'
;MARKTHHKHSSKKGYRRLLDGLEAIEAVHSVATGRVKPRMGSGRPIAQISKVRRTESGLSITINTEGAIVDAYVVTDRPAEVEAAMADRGWTAP
;
A
#
# COMPACT_ATOMS: atom_id res chain seq x y z
N MET A 1 24.07 -10.00 -22.73
CA MET A 1 24.39 -9.52 -21.37
C MET A 1 23.10 -9.08 -20.70
N ALA A 2 22.59 -9.86 -19.74
CA ALA A 2 21.38 -9.48 -19.00
C ALA A 2 21.70 -8.24 -18.16
N ARG A 3 21.00 -7.14 -18.41
CA ARG A 3 21.11 -5.90 -17.65
C ARG A 3 20.69 -6.23 -16.21
N LYS A 4 21.65 -6.44 -15.31
CA LYS A 4 21.40 -6.49 -13.86
C LYS A 4 20.86 -5.13 -13.47
N THR A 5 19.54 -4.97 -13.55
CA THR A 5 18.87 -3.85 -12.90
C THR A 5 19.19 -3.99 -11.43
N HIS A 6 19.87 -2.97 -10.89
CA HIS A 6 20.21 -2.88 -9.49
C HIS A 6 18.89 -2.74 -8.72
N HIS A 7 18.20 -3.86 -8.49
CA HIS A 7 17.09 -3.91 -7.57
C HIS A 7 17.70 -3.68 -6.19
N LYS A 8 17.74 -2.42 -5.75
CA LYS A 8 17.88 -2.08 -4.33
C LYS A 8 16.59 -2.53 -3.63
N HIS A 9 16.39 -3.84 -3.58
CA HIS A 9 15.44 -4.52 -2.71
C HIS A 9 15.96 -4.38 -1.28
N SER A 10 15.79 -3.20 -0.69
CA SER A 10 15.89 -3.09 0.76
C SER A 10 14.63 -3.74 1.34
N SER A 11 14.71 -5.04 1.60
CA SER A 11 13.73 -5.88 2.31
C SER A 11 13.39 -5.40 3.73
N LYS A 12 13.96 -4.27 4.16
CA LYS A 12 13.78 -3.63 5.47
C LYS A 12 12.59 -2.66 5.52
N LYS A 13 11.93 -2.37 4.40
CA LYS A 13 10.80 -1.43 4.38
C LYS A 13 9.49 -2.14 4.67
N GLY A 14 8.95 -1.95 5.87
CA GLY A 14 7.75 -2.65 6.36
C GLY A 14 6.53 -2.56 5.44
N TYR A 15 6.38 -1.47 4.67
CA TYR A 15 5.28 -1.31 3.71
C TYR A 15 5.37 -2.24 2.49
N ARG A 16 6.53 -2.82 2.16
CA ARG A 16 6.68 -3.67 0.96
C ARG A 16 5.79 -4.92 1.02
N ARG A 17 5.74 -5.58 2.19
CA ARG A 17 4.88 -6.75 2.41
C ARG A 17 3.41 -6.44 2.21
N LEU A 18 2.97 -5.23 2.56
CA LEU A 18 1.61 -4.78 2.31
C LEU A 18 1.37 -4.61 0.80
N LEU A 19 2.30 -4.00 0.08
CA LEU A 19 2.18 -3.83 -1.38
C LEU A 19 2.13 -5.19 -2.08
N ASP A 20 3.03 -6.11 -1.73
CA ASP A 20 3.04 -7.47 -2.29
C ASP A 20 1.72 -8.20 -1.97
N GLY A 21 1.17 -7.98 -0.76
CA GLY A 21 -0.14 -8.52 -0.38
C GLY A 21 -1.32 -7.90 -1.13
N LEU A 22 -1.24 -6.62 -1.51
CA LEU A 22 -2.24 -5.95 -2.35
C LEU A 22 -2.18 -6.48 -3.79
N GLU A 23 -0.97 -6.65 -4.34
CA GLU A 23 -0.76 -7.23 -5.68
C GLU A 23 -1.27 -8.68 -5.77
N ALA A 24 -1.32 -9.41 -4.65
CA ALA A 24 -1.86 -10.76 -4.59
C ALA A 24 -3.40 -10.84 -4.54
N ILE A 25 -4.12 -9.71 -4.50
CA ILE A 25 -5.59 -9.69 -4.56
C ILE A 25 -6.00 -9.81 -6.03
N GLU A 26 -6.86 -10.78 -6.37
CA GLU A 26 -7.27 -11.06 -7.76
C GLU A 26 -7.87 -9.83 -8.48
N ALA A 27 -8.58 -8.98 -7.73
CA ALA A 27 -9.16 -7.74 -8.24
C ALA A 27 -8.13 -6.64 -8.56
N VAL A 28 -6.85 -6.81 -8.22
CA VAL A 28 -5.81 -5.80 -8.41
C VAL A 28 -5.02 -6.05 -9.69
N HIS A 29 -5.00 -5.03 -10.56
CA HIS A 29 -4.21 -5.07 -11.81
C HIS A 29 -2.76 -4.66 -11.58
N SER A 30 -2.54 -3.63 -10.75
CA SER A 30 -1.20 -3.18 -10.37
C SER A 30 -1.23 -2.28 -9.14
N VAL A 31 -0.09 -2.16 -8.46
CA VAL A 31 0.09 -1.25 -7.32
C VAL A 31 1.29 -0.34 -7.57
N ALA A 32 1.13 0.95 -7.31
CA ALA A 32 2.17 1.94 -7.45
C ALA A 32 2.38 2.73 -6.15
N THR A 33 3.64 2.92 -5.75
CA THR A 33 3.98 3.82 -4.65
C THR A 33 4.08 5.26 -5.15
N GLY A 34 3.37 6.17 -4.48
CA GLY A 34 3.49 7.61 -4.66
C GLY A 34 4.52 8.21 -3.70
N ARG A 35 4.09 9.24 -2.96
CA ARG A 35 4.98 10.02 -2.09
C ARG A 35 5.29 9.25 -0.80
N VAL A 36 6.58 9.15 -0.47
CA VAL A 36 7.07 8.62 0.81
C VAL A 36 7.48 9.80 1.69
N LYS A 37 6.93 9.89 2.90
CA LYS A 37 7.25 10.94 3.89
C LYS A 37 7.80 10.28 5.16
N PRO A 38 8.83 10.85 5.80
CA PRO A 38 9.25 10.40 7.11
C PRO A 38 8.12 10.62 8.12
N ARG A 39 7.91 9.64 8.98
CA ARG A 39 6.96 9.76 10.10
C ARG A 39 7.72 10.33 11.30
N MET A 40 7.45 11.58 11.64
CA MET A 40 8.05 12.25 12.79
C MET A 40 7.22 11.97 14.05
N GLY A 41 7.85 11.41 15.09
CA GLY A 41 7.26 11.23 16.43
C GLY A 41 6.68 9.85 16.74
N SER A 42 6.64 9.51 18.04
CA SER A 42 5.98 8.32 18.61
C SER A 42 4.45 8.50 18.57
N GLY A 43 3.88 8.48 17.37
CA GLY A 43 2.44 8.69 17.18
C GLY A 43 1.60 7.49 17.62
N ARG A 44 0.36 7.76 18.05
CA ARG A 44 -0.72 6.81 18.37
C ARG A 44 -0.75 5.61 17.39
N PRO A 45 -1.16 4.40 17.82
CA PRO A 45 -1.42 3.30 16.90
C PRO A 45 -2.38 3.77 15.79
N ILE A 46 -1.92 3.71 14.54
CA ILE A 46 -2.73 3.99 13.35
C ILE A 46 -2.85 2.67 12.61
N ALA A 47 -4.03 2.40 12.06
CA ALA A 47 -4.21 1.28 11.14
C ALA A 47 -3.16 1.30 10.02
N GLN A 48 -2.82 0.12 9.52
CA GLN A 48 -1.78 -0.03 8.50
C GLN A 48 -2.12 0.77 7.24
N ILE A 49 -3.41 0.87 6.90
CA ILE A 49 -3.97 1.78 5.90
C ILE A 49 -4.93 2.74 6.61
N SER A 50 -4.63 4.04 6.62
CA SER A 50 -5.44 5.04 7.34
C SER A 50 -6.37 5.86 6.46
N LYS A 51 -6.17 5.82 5.14
CA LYS A 51 -7.01 6.51 4.16
C LYS A 51 -7.19 5.60 2.97
N VAL A 52 -8.43 5.50 2.51
CA VAL A 52 -8.82 4.85 1.26
C VAL A 52 -9.75 5.80 0.54
N ARG A 53 -9.43 6.14 -0.70
CA ARG A 53 -10.24 7.02 -1.56
C ARG A 53 -10.41 6.36 -2.91
N ARG A 54 -11.64 6.31 -3.40
CA ARG A 54 -11.91 5.89 -4.77
C ARG A 54 -11.44 6.96 -5.75
N THR A 55 -10.94 6.49 -6.88
CA THR A 55 -10.48 7.27 -8.03
C THR A 55 -11.06 6.65 -9.29
N GLU A 56 -10.96 7.34 -10.42
CA GLU A 56 -11.47 6.83 -11.70
C GLU A 56 -10.83 5.49 -12.11
N SER A 57 -9.59 5.22 -11.69
CA SER A 57 -8.83 4.03 -12.07
C SER A 57 -8.60 3.02 -10.94
N GLY A 58 -9.27 3.20 -9.79
CA GLY A 58 -9.12 2.32 -8.62
C GLY A 58 -9.08 3.06 -7.30
N LEU A 59 -8.05 2.84 -6.47
CA LEU A 59 -7.96 3.39 -5.11
C LEU A 59 -6.66 4.19 -4.88
N SER A 60 -6.78 5.30 -4.16
CA SER A 60 -5.65 5.98 -3.53
C SER A 60 -5.67 5.68 -2.03
N ILE A 61 -4.56 5.16 -1.52
CA ILE A 61 -4.41 4.72 -0.13
C ILE A 61 -3.23 5.40 0.57
N THR A 62 -3.32 5.57 1.88
CA THR A 62 -2.20 6.00 2.72
C THR A 62 -1.80 4.87 3.66
N ILE A 63 -0.58 4.36 3.45
CA ILE A 63 0.04 3.30 4.25
C ILE A 63 0.87 3.93 5.38
N ASN A 64 0.65 3.44 6.60
CA ASN A 64 1.44 3.78 7.78
C ASN A 64 2.40 2.64 8.08
N THR A 65 3.69 2.93 8.11
CA THR A 65 4.73 1.99 8.53
C THR A 65 5.62 2.62 9.59
N GLU A 66 6.54 1.84 10.14
CA GLU A 66 7.52 2.34 11.08
C GLU A 66 8.44 3.34 10.37
N GLY A 67 8.47 4.58 10.88
CA GLY A 67 9.31 5.66 10.33
C GLY A 67 8.84 6.28 9.01
N ALA A 68 7.74 5.83 8.39
CA ALA A 68 7.25 6.44 7.16
C ALA A 68 5.72 6.40 6.97
N ILE A 69 5.22 7.41 6.27
CA ILE A 69 3.87 7.47 5.69
C ILE A 69 4.04 7.39 4.16
N VAL A 70 3.36 6.45 3.52
CA VAL A 70 3.50 6.19 2.09
C VAL A 70 2.14 6.32 1.43
N ASP A 71 2.02 7.24 0.47
CA ASP A 71 0.88 7.26 -0.43
C ASP A 71 1.06 6.17 -1.50
N ALA A 72 0.01 5.42 -1.81
CA ALA A 72 0.03 4.40 -2.85
C ALA A 72 -1.27 4.41 -3.65
N TYR A 73 -1.21 3.85 -4.86
CA TYR A 73 -2.31 3.73 -5.79
C TYR A 73 -2.50 2.27 -6.15
N VAL A 74 -3.74 1.80 -6.09
CA VAL A 74 -4.15 0.46 -6.49
C VAL A 74 -5.00 0.60 -7.73
N VAL A 75 -4.52 0.05 -8.85
CA VAL A 75 -5.26 0.06 -10.11
C VAL A 75 -6.18 -1.15 -10.13
N THR A 76 -7.48 -0.90 -10.25
CA THR A 76 -8.53 -1.92 -10.21
C THR A 76 -9.80 -1.38 -10.85
N ASP A 77 -10.53 -2.26 -11.53
CA ASP A 77 -11.91 -2.05 -12.00
C ASP A 77 -12.95 -2.51 -10.95
N ARG A 78 -12.50 -3.18 -9.88
CA ARG A 78 -13.31 -3.74 -8.80
C ARG A 78 -12.93 -3.14 -7.43
N PRO A 79 -13.02 -1.80 -7.25
CA PRO A 79 -12.54 -1.13 -6.04
C PRO A 79 -13.24 -1.60 -4.75
N ALA A 80 -14.52 -1.96 -4.82
CA ALA A 80 -15.27 -2.45 -3.66
C ALA A 80 -14.76 -3.80 -3.15
N GLU A 81 -14.35 -4.71 -4.06
CA GLU A 81 -13.78 -6.00 -3.69
C GLU A 81 -12.41 -5.84 -3.02
N VAL A 82 -11.60 -4.90 -3.53
CA VAL A 82 -10.31 -4.58 -2.91
C VAL A 82 -10.50 -3.94 -1.53
N GLU A 83 -11.47 -3.03 -1.38
CA GLU A 83 -11.83 -2.45 -0.08
C GLU A 83 -12.24 -3.53 0.94
N ALA A 84 -13.12 -4.46 0.54
CA ALA A 84 -13.53 -5.57 1.39
C ALA A 84 -12.34 -6.47 1.76
N ALA A 85 -11.51 -6.87 0.79
CA ALA A 85 -10.32 -7.67 1.05
C ALA A 85 -9.32 -6.99 1.99
N MET A 86 -9.17 -5.66 1.91
CA MET A 86 -8.34 -4.89 2.86
C MET A 86 -8.93 -4.88 4.27
N ALA A 87 -10.26 -4.77 4.40
CA ALA A 87 -10.96 -4.81 5.67
C ALA A 87 -10.90 -6.20 6.32
N ASP A 88 -11.14 -7.26 5.56
CA ASP A 88 -11.09 -8.67 6.02
C ASP A 88 -9.70 -9.04 6.55
N ARG A 89 -8.64 -8.47 5.94
CA ARG A 89 -7.25 -8.65 6.38
C ARG A 89 -6.87 -7.77 7.58
N GLY A 90 -7.79 -6.94 8.08
CA GLY A 90 -7.57 -6.04 9.20
C GLY A 90 -6.57 -4.91 8.91
N TRP A 91 -6.40 -4.54 7.64
CA TRP A 91 -5.42 -3.52 7.25
C TRP A 91 -5.95 -2.10 7.41
N THR A 92 -7.27 -1.92 7.28
CA THR A 92 -7.97 -0.66 7.50
C THR A 92 -8.51 -0.58 8.92
N ALA A 93 -8.73 0.64 9.43
CA ALA A 93 -9.53 0.82 10.64
C ALA A 93 -10.99 0.40 10.37
N PRO A 94 -11.72 -0.10 11.39
CA PRO A 94 -13.16 -0.32 11.30
C PRO A 94 -13.94 0.98 11.14
#